data_AF-A0A350UI69-F1
#
_entry.id   AF-A0A350UI69-F1
#
_cell.length_a   1.000
_cell.length_b   1.000
_cell.length_c   1.000
_cell.angle_alpha   90.00
_cell.angle_beta   90.00
_cell.angle_gamma   90.00
#
_symmetry.space_group_name_H-M   'P 1'
#
loop_
_entity.id
_entity.type
_entity.pdbx_description
1 polymer ?
#
loop_
_entity_poly.entity_id
_entity_poly.type
_entity_poly.pdbx_seq_one_letter_code
_entity_poly.pdbx_strand_id
1 'polypeptide(L)'
;MSQLPLLPILPALLCALALPGLQAFQPRPTQPQKLAPYVSSPQPLVAKMLELSGLKQGETVFDLGSGDGRILIAAARDFGARAVGVELSGVLARRSREQAELLGLGNRIEVIEGDLLTVDLKDADVVS
;
A
#
# COMPACT_ATOMS: atom_id res chain seq x y z
N MET A 1 26.17 -56.61 -57.94
CA MET A 1 26.56 -55.53 -58.86
C MET A 1 26.17 -54.23 -58.20
N SER A 2 27.21 -53.51 -57.78
CA SER A 2 27.18 -52.36 -56.88
C SER A 2 26.67 -51.12 -57.60
N GLN A 3 25.81 -50.34 -56.96
CA GLN A 3 25.60 -48.93 -57.33
C GLN A 3 25.83 -48.05 -56.09
N LEU A 4 26.62 -47.00 -56.32
CA LEU A 4 27.20 -46.06 -55.36
C LEU A 4 26.15 -45.17 -54.69
N PRO A 5 26.39 -44.65 -53.47
CA PRO A 5 25.48 -43.71 -52.83
C PRO A 5 25.78 -42.27 -53.28
N LEU A 6 24.76 -41.56 -53.73
CA LEU A 6 24.79 -40.12 -53.96
C LEU A 6 23.99 -39.43 -52.85
N LEU A 7 24.68 -38.70 -51.98
CA LEU A 7 24.07 -37.82 -50.98
C LEU A 7 23.67 -36.50 -51.66
N PRO A 8 22.51 -35.93 -51.31
CA PRO A 8 22.41 -34.48 -51.20
C PRO A 8 21.85 -34.05 -49.83
N ILE A 9 22.69 -33.34 -49.10
CA ILE A 9 22.44 -32.07 -48.38
C ILE A 9 21.00 -31.80 -47.88
N LEU A 10 20.90 -31.66 -46.55
CA LEU A 10 19.89 -31.03 -45.68
C LEU A 10 18.80 -30.14 -46.34
N PRO A 11 17.59 -30.11 -45.75
CA PRO A 11 17.28 -28.91 -44.97
C PRO A 11 16.65 -29.18 -43.60
N ALA A 12 17.00 -28.32 -42.65
CA ALA A 12 16.39 -28.18 -41.34
C ALA A 12 14.88 -28.00 -41.43
N LEU A 13 14.08 -28.89 -40.82
CA LEU A 13 12.77 -28.57 -40.22
C LEU A 13 12.22 -29.83 -39.54
N LEU A 14 12.48 -30.01 -38.25
CA LEU A 14 11.61 -30.86 -37.43
C LEU A 14 11.12 -30.05 -36.25
N CYS A 15 10.05 -29.31 -36.54
CA CYS A 15 8.96 -28.94 -35.66
C CYS A 15 9.25 -29.10 -34.16
N ALA A 16 9.68 -28.00 -33.53
CA ALA A 16 9.29 -27.73 -32.17
C ALA A 16 7.74 -27.70 -32.14
N LEU A 17 7.13 -28.81 -31.76
CA LEU A 17 5.73 -28.85 -31.34
C LEU A 17 5.64 -28.11 -30.00
N ALA A 18 5.66 -26.78 -30.07
CA ALA A 18 5.22 -25.92 -28.99
C ALA A 18 3.72 -26.19 -28.82
N LEU A 19 3.36 -27.00 -27.82
CA LEU A 19 1.98 -27.20 -27.38
C LEU A 19 1.39 -25.82 -27.02
N PRO A 20 0.50 -25.22 -27.84
CA PRO A 20 -0.14 -23.98 -27.46
C PRO A 20 -1.34 -24.38 -26.61
N GLY A 21 -1.13 -24.62 -25.31
CA GLY A 21 -2.20 -25.26 -24.54
C GLY A 21 -2.13 -25.24 -23.03
N LEU A 22 -1.08 -24.71 -22.41
CA LEU A 22 -1.07 -24.46 -20.97
C LEU A 22 -0.68 -23.02 -20.70
N GLN A 23 -1.58 -22.10 -21.04
CA GLN A 23 -1.55 -20.81 -20.38
C GLN A 23 -2.15 -21.05 -18.99
N ALA A 24 -1.29 -21.42 -18.03
CA ALA A 24 -1.69 -21.58 -16.64
C ALA A 24 -2.48 -20.33 -16.23
N PHE A 25 -3.72 -20.53 -15.78
CA PHE A 25 -4.56 -19.47 -15.23
C PHE A 25 -3.77 -18.78 -14.12
N GLN A 26 -3.13 -17.66 -14.44
CA GLN A 26 -2.49 -16.83 -13.45
C GLN A 26 -3.65 -16.08 -12.77
N PRO A 27 -3.94 -16.33 -11.48
CA PRO A 27 -4.91 -15.51 -10.78
C PRO A 27 -4.43 -14.07 -10.89
N ARG A 28 -5.25 -13.21 -11.51
CA ARG A 28 -4.95 -11.79 -11.61
C ARG A 28 -4.78 -11.29 -10.16
N PRO A 29 -3.66 -10.62 -9.79
CA PRO A 29 -3.53 -10.09 -8.45
C PRO A 29 -4.78 -9.27 -8.16
N THR A 30 -5.51 -9.65 -7.11
CA THR A 30 -6.69 -8.93 -6.67
C THR A 30 -6.21 -7.54 -6.30
N GLN A 31 -6.53 -6.54 -7.12
CA GLN A 31 -6.19 -5.17 -6.75
C GLN A 31 -6.92 -4.85 -5.45
N PRO A 32 -6.23 -4.25 -4.46
CA PRO A 32 -6.87 -3.83 -3.23
C PRO A 32 -8.09 -2.98 -3.56
N GLN A 33 -9.21 -3.29 -2.91
CA GLN A 33 -10.46 -2.61 -3.22
C GLN A 33 -10.39 -1.19 -2.66
N LYS A 34 -10.40 -0.19 -3.53
CA LYS A 34 -10.52 1.21 -3.10
C LYS A 34 -11.92 1.45 -2.54
N LEU A 35 -12.02 1.56 -1.22
CA LEU A 35 -13.30 1.71 -0.51
C LEU A 35 -13.93 3.11 -0.67
N ALA A 36 -13.11 4.14 -0.82
CA ALA A 36 -13.57 5.53 -0.91
C ALA A 36 -12.65 6.41 -1.77
N PRO A 37 -13.16 7.51 -2.36
CA PRO A 37 -12.32 8.55 -2.97
C PRO A 37 -11.52 9.33 -1.90
N TYR A 38 -10.47 10.03 -2.33
CA TYR A 38 -9.73 10.91 -1.44
C TYR A 38 -10.47 12.24 -1.27
N VAL A 39 -11.00 12.47 -0.06
CA VAL A 39 -11.63 13.74 0.35
C VAL A 39 -11.20 14.01 1.78
N SER A 40 -10.45 15.09 1.99
CA SER A 40 -9.85 15.34 3.30
C SER A 40 -10.83 15.98 4.29
N SER A 41 -10.78 15.53 5.54
CA SER A 41 -11.52 16.14 6.66
C SER A 41 -11.10 17.60 6.86
N PRO A 42 -12.04 18.56 6.97
CA PRO A 42 -11.72 19.95 7.29
C PRO A 42 -10.90 20.08 8.58
N GLN A 43 -9.84 20.90 8.57
CA GLN A 43 -8.92 21.03 9.70
C GLN A 43 -9.61 21.32 11.05
N PRO A 44 -10.64 22.18 11.14
CA PRO A 44 -11.33 22.42 12.41
C PRO A 44 -12.04 21.18 12.97
N LEU A 45 -12.47 20.26 12.10
CA LEU A 45 -13.13 19.02 12.53
C LEU A 45 -12.11 17.99 13.02
N VAL A 46 -10.89 17.95 12.46
CA VAL A 46 -9.82 17.05 12.90
C VAL A 46 -9.51 17.23 14.38
N ALA A 47 -9.26 18.46 14.82
CA ALA A 47 -9.00 18.74 16.23
C ALA A 47 -10.17 18.31 17.10
N LYS A 48 -11.41 18.58 16.66
CA LYS A 48 -12.59 18.21 17.44
C LYS A 48 -12.80 16.70 17.53
N MET A 49 -12.51 15.95 16.46
CA MET A 49 -12.56 14.49 16.46
C MET A 49 -11.57 13.91 17.48
N LEU A 50 -10.33 14.40 17.50
CA LEU A 50 -9.30 13.96 18.43
C LEU A 50 -9.60 14.35 19.90
N GLU A 51 -10.21 15.50 20.13
CA GLU A 51 -10.71 15.86 21.47
C GLU A 51 -11.81 14.90 21.94
N LEU A 52 -12.77 14.59 21.05
CA LEU A 52 -13.93 13.76 21.38
C LEU A 52 -13.56 12.28 21.56
N SER A 53 -12.50 11.80 20.91
CA SER A 53 -12.00 10.44 21.14
C SER A 53 -11.35 10.30 22.52
N GLY A 54 -11.02 11.40 23.20
CA GLY A 54 -10.33 11.38 24.48
C GLY A 54 -8.87 10.96 24.39
N LEU A 55 -8.26 11.09 23.21
CA LEU A 55 -6.86 10.72 22.95
C LEU A 55 -5.92 11.44 23.92
N LYS A 56 -5.01 10.69 24.54
CA LYS A 56 -4.04 11.20 25.52
C LYS A 56 -2.62 11.16 24.99
N GLN A 57 -1.76 11.91 25.66
CA GLN A 57 -0.34 11.89 25.40
C GLN A 57 0.23 10.47 25.61
N GLY A 58 1.01 10.01 24.62
CA GLY A 58 1.65 8.69 24.65
C GLY A 58 0.76 7.53 24.16
N GLU A 59 -0.55 7.72 24.04
CA GLU A 59 -1.45 6.74 23.40
C GLU A 59 -1.19 6.67 21.90
N THR A 60 -1.63 5.58 21.27
CA THR A 60 -1.48 5.32 19.84
C THR A 60 -2.81 5.45 19.11
N VAL A 61 -2.89 6.36 18.15
CA VAL A 61 -4.02 6.50 17.23
C VAL A 61 -3.71 5.84 15.89
N PHE A 62 -4.67 5.08 15.37
CA PHE A 62 -4.65 4.58 14.00
C PHE A 62 -5.64 5.37 13.14
N ASP A 63 -5.21 5.83 11.97
CA ASP A 63 -6.05 6.54 11.00
C ASP A 63 -6.19 5.69 9.72
N LEU A 64 -7.40 5.19 9.47
CA LEU A 64 -7.67 4.23 8.38
C LEU A 64 -8.06 4.97 7.09
N GLY A 65 -7.12 5.05 6.15
CA GLY A 65 -7.23 5.91 4.98
C GLY A 65 -6.65 7.30 5.23
N SER A 66 -5.44 7.34 5.80
CA SER A 66 -4.87 8.55 6.41
C SER A 66 -4.56 9.70 5.44
N GLY A 67 -4.57 9.45 4.13
CA GLY A 67 -4.51 10.51 3.13
C GLY A 67 -3.24 11.35 3.21
N ASP A 68 -3.38 12.68 3.34
CA ASP A 68 -2.25 13.60 3.52
C ASP A 68 -1.65 13.60 4.93
N GLY A 69 -2.18 12.79 5.85
CA GLY A 69 -1.68 12.64 7.21
C GLY A 69 -2.09 13.75 8.17
N ARG A 70 -3.06 14.61 7.83
CA ARG A 70 -3.45 15.73 8.71
C ARG A 70 -3.91 15.31 10.11
N ILE A 71 -4.54 14.14 10.24
CA ILE A 71 -4.95 13.59 11.54
C ILE A 71 -3.71 13.10 12.30
N LEU A 72 -2.80 12.38 11.63
CA LEU A 72 -1.52 11.94 12.21
C LEU A 72 -0.70 13.12 12.76
N ILE A 73 -0.59 14.18 11.96
CA ILE A 73 0.14 15.40 12.31
C ILE A 73 -0.53 16.09 13.50
N ALA A 74 -1.85 16.25 13.50
CA ALA A 74 -2.57 16.85 14.62
C ALA A 74 -2.42 16.02 15.90
N ALA A 75 -2.57 14.69 15.82
CA ALA A 75 -2.40 13.80 16.95
C ALA A 75 -0.99 13.86 17.54
N ALA A 76 0.05 13.78 16.71
CA ALA A 76 1.43 13.82 17.17
C ALA A 76 1.83 15.19 17.72
N ARG A 77 1.44 16.28 17.05
CA ARG A 77 1.82 17.65 17.41
C ARG A 77 1.02 18.20 18.59
N ASP A 78 -0.29 18.04 18.56
CA ASP A 78 -1.20 18.75 19.48
C ASP A 78 -1.55 17.90 20.71
N PHE A 79 -1.56 16.57 20.57
CA PHE A 79 -1.89 15.64 21.66
C PHE A 79 -0.67 14.89 22.20
N GLY A 80 0.48 14.97 21.52
CA GLY A 80 1.69 14.23 21.91
C GLY A 80 1.55 12.71 21.80
N ALA A 81 0.58 12.25 21.01
CA ALA A 81 0.31 10.84 20.75
C ALA A 81 1.34 10.24 19.78
N ARG A 82 1.36 8.90 19.71
CA ARG A 82 1.90 8.17 18.57
C ARG A 82 0.79 8.03 17.53
N ALA A 83 1.12 8.12 16.25
CA ALA A 83 0.14 8.03 15.19
C ALA A 83 0.58 7.07 14.09
N VAL A 84 -0.30 6.16 13.70
CA VAL A 84 -0.08 5.20 12.62
C VAL A 84 -1.14 5.43 11.54
N GLY A 85 -0.72 5.83 10.35
CA GLY A 85 -1.61 5.98 9.20
C GLY A 85 -1.55 4.76 8.30
N VAL A 86 -2.71 4.27 7.85
CA VAL A 86 -2.76 3.26 6.78
C VAL A 86 -3.33 3.92 5.54
N GLU A 87 -2.58 3.94 4.46
CA GLU A 87 -2.98 4.60 3.21
C GLU A 87 -2.69 3.71 2.01
N LEU A 88 -3.71 3.49 1.18
CA LEU A 88 -3.60 2.62 0.02
C LEU A 88 -2.84 3.27 -1.15
N SER A 89 -2.95 4.59 -1.31
CA SER A 89 -2.26 5.35 -2.34
C SER A 89 -0.82 5.65 -1.93
N GLY A 90 0.15 5.00 -2.58
CA GLY A 90 1.57 5.26 -2.31
C GLY A 90 2.00 6.71 -2.52
N VAL A 91 1.31 7.48 -3.38
CA VAL A 91 1.56 8.92 -3.53
C VAL A 91 1.18 9.69 -2.28
N LEU A 92 0.01 9.39 -1.70
CA LEU A 92 -0.45 10.04 -0.47
C LEU A 92 0.37 9.59 0.74
N ALA A 93 0.68 8.29 0.82
CA ALA A 93 1.54 7.74 1.86
C ALA A 93 2.93 8.41 1.87
N ARG A 94 3.57 8.56 0.70
CA ARG A 94 4.85 9.29 0.59
C ARG A 94 4.71 10.75 1.02
N ARG A 95 3.70 11.46 0.53
CA ARG A 95 3.44 12.85 0.92
C ARG A 95 3.25 12.99 2.43
N SER A 96 2.50 12.09 3.06
CA SER A 96 2.27 12.09 4.50
C SER A 96 3.57 11.92 5.29
N ARG A 97 4.44 10.96 4.89
CA ARG A 97 5.77 10.78 5.48
C ARG A 97 6.64 12.03 5.33
N GLU A 98 6.70 12.60 4.14
CA GLU A 98 7.47 13.83 3.88
C GLU A 98 7.00 15.00 4.76
N GLN A 99 5.68 15.17 4.94
CA GLN A 99 5.15 16.21 5.84
C GLN A 99 5.49 15.95 7.31
N ALA A 100 5.43 14.69 7.76
CA ALA A 100 5.84 14.33 9.12
C ALA A 100 7.31 14.66 9.38
N GLU A 101 8.20 14.32 8.44
CA GLU A 101 9.63 14.64 8.53
C GLU A 101 9.90 16.14 8.51
N LEU A 102 9.27 16.89 7.59
CA LEU A 102 9.42 18.34 7.48
C LEU A 102 9.00 19.08 8.76
N LEU A 103 8.05 18.52 9.51
CA LEU A 103 7.58 19.06 10.79
C LEU A 103 8.35 18.53 12.00
N GLY A 104 9.34 17.64 11.80
CA GLY A 104 10.12 17.02 12.87
C GLY A 104 9.32 16.02 13.71
N LEU A 105 8.27 15.43 13.14
CA LEU A 105 7.36 14.49 13.81
C LEU A 105 7.59 13.02 13.40
N GLY A 106 8.61 12.74 12.59
CA GLY A 106 8.91 11.39 12.07
C GLY A 106 9.13 10.32 13.15
N ASN A 107 9.52 10.70 14.36
CA ASN A 107 9.67 9.78 15.49
C ASN A 107 8.34 9.40 16.18
N ARG A 108 7.24 10.07 15.84
CA ARG A 108 5.89 9.83 16.40
C ARG A 108 4.89 9.36 15.36
N ILE A 109 5.19 9.54 14.08
CA ILE A 109 4.29 9.22 12.97
C ILE A 109 4.87 8.06 12.16
N GLU A 110 4.12 6.99 12.06
CA GLU A 110 4.35 5.91 11.12
C GLU A 110 3.28 5.95 10.02
N VAL A 111 3.68 5.69 8.78
CA VAL A 111 2.74 5.57 7.66
C VAL A 111 2.97 4.24 6.98
N ILE A 112 1.95 3.41 6.96
CA ILE A 112 1.89 2.11 6.30
C ILE A 112 1.23 2.31 4.94
N GLU A 113 1.97 2.02 3.87
CA GLU A 113 1.36 1.95 2.53
C GLU A 113 0.72 0.57 2.37
N GLY A 114 -0.61 0.50 2.38
CA GLY A 114 -1.29 -0.79 2.44
C GLY A 114 -2.82 -0.71 2.50
N ASP A 115 -3.42 -1.90 2.52
CA ASP A 115 -4.87 -2.06 2.65
C ASP A 115 -5.28 -2.04 4.13
N LEU A 116 -6.09 -1.04 4.49
CA LEU A 116 -6.63 -0.88 5.84
C LEU A 116 -7.47 -2.08 6.31
N LEU A 117 -7.99 -2.91 5.40
CA LEU A 117 -8.75 -4.12 5.75
C LEU A 117 -7.85 -5.24 6.29
N THR A 118 -6.53 -5.09 6.20
CA THR A 118 -5.56 -6.14 6.53
C THR A 118 -4.62 -5.77 7.68
N VAL A 119 -4.72 -4.55 8.21
CA VAL A 119 -3.84 -4.07 9.28
C VAL A 119 -4.21 -4.68 10.63
N ASP A 120 -3.19 -4.99 11.44
CA ASP A 120 -3.35 -5.39 12.84
C ASP A 120 -3.50 -4.14 13.72
N LEU A 121 -4.61 -4.05 14.45
CA LEU A 121 -4.98 -2.91 15.30
C LEU A 121 -4.76 -3.16 16.80
N LYS A 122 -4.09 -4.26 17.18
CA LYS A 122 -3.93 -4.63 18.61
C LYS A 122 -3.31 -3.53 19.48
N ASP A 123 -2.49 -2.67 18.89
CA ASP A 123 -1.76 -1.60 19.57
C ASP A 123 -2.49 -0.25 19.52
N ALA A 124 -3.71 -0.20 18.97
CA ALA A 124 -4.50 1.02 18.87
C ALA A 124 -5.27 1.31 20.17
N ASP A 125 -5.06 2.50 20.73
CA ASP A 125 -5.90 3.06 21.79
C ASP A 125 -7.11 3.80 21.20
N VAL A 126 -6.93 4.41 20.02
CA VAL A 126 -7.96 5.14 19.27
C VAL A 126 -7.89 4.76 17.79
N VAL A 127 -9.05 4.67 17.12
CA VAL A 127 -9.15 4.52 15.67
C VAL A 127 -9.98 5.67 15.10
N SER A 128 -9.50 6.25 13.99
CA SER A 128 -10.19 7.28 13.20
C SER A 128 -10.52 6.80 11.80
#